data_AF-A0A6B3ICD2-F1
#
_entry.id   AF-A0A6B3ICD2-F1
#
_cell.length_a   1.000
_cell.length_b   1.000
_cell.length_c   1.000
_cell.angle_alpha   90.00
_cell.angle_beta   90.00
_cell.angle_gamma   90.00
#
_symmetry.space_group_name_H-M   'P 1'
#
loop_
_entity.id
_entity.type
_entity.pdbx_description
1 polymer ?
#
loop_
_entity_poly.entity_id
_entity_poly.type
_entity_poly.pdbx_seq_one_letter_code
_entity_poly.pdbx_strand_id
1 'polypeptide(L)'
;KIDLRGYRAQRYHEAIAEVPRLAGESAADRRMREIGYLHLTRFLPWMLDRKDRASMAVGLEVRVPFCDHRLVEYVFNTPWAMKSFDGREKSLLRAATRDLLPPEIADRVKAPYPTSRDRRYLDGL
;
A
#
# COMPACT_ATOMS: atom_id res chain seq x y z
N LYS A 1 -25.04 -1.77 -27.33
CA LYS A 1 -23.94 -0.92 -26.79
C LYS A 1 -23.53 -1.52 -25.45
N ILE A 2 -22.23 -1.75 -25.20
CA ILE A 2 -21.76 -2.35 -23.93
C ILE A 2 -21.89 -1.32 -22.80
N ASP A 3 -22.48 -1.71 -21.67
CA ASP A 3 -22.58 -0.87 -20.47
C ASP A 3 -21.31 -0.99 -19.61
N LEU A 4 -20.34 -0.12 -19.89
CA LEU A 4 -19.10 -0.06 -19.13
C LEU A 4 -19.28 0.48 -17.71
N ARG A 5 -20.29 1.32 -17.46
CA ARG A 5 -20.50 1.94 -16.15
C ARG A 5 -21.12 0.94 -15.19
N GLY A 6 -22.16 0.24 -15.62
CA GLY A 6 -22.78 -0.85 -14.86
C GLY A 6 -21.78 -1.95 -14.56
N TYR A 7 -20.98 -2.37 -15.55
CA TYR A 7 -19.92 -3.36 -15.32
C TYR A 7 -18.92 -2.91 -14.25
N ARG A 8 -18.42 -1.67 -14.30
CA ARG A 8 -17.48 -1.15 -13.30
C ARG A 8 -18.08 -1.11 -11.89
N ALA A 9 -19.33 -0.67 -11.76
CA ALA A 9 -20.03 -0.63 -10.49
C ALA A 9 -20.22 -2.05 -9.91
N GLN A 10 -20.64 -2.99 -10.75
CA GLN A 10 -20.79 -4.40 -10.38
C GLN A 10 -19.47 -4.99 -9.88
N ARG A 11 -18.37 -4.83 -10.65
CA ARG A 11 -17.05 -5.34 -10.26
C ARG A 11 -16.54 -4.74 -8.95
N TYR A 12 -16.85 -3.47 -8.70
CA TYR A 12 -16.52 -2.83 -7.42
C TYR A 12 -17.32 -3.45 -6.26
N HIS A 13 -18.63 -3.65 -6.41
CA HIS A 13 -19.46 -4.28 -5.38
C HIS A 13 -19.04 -5.72 -5.08
N GLU A 14 -18.75 -6.52 -6.11
CA GLU A 14 -18.21 -7.87 -5.96
C GLU A 14 -16.89 -7.86 -5.15
N ALA A 15 -15.96 -6.95 -5.50
CA ALA A 15 -14.69 -6.85 -4.80
C ALA A 15 -14.82 -6.38 -3.34
N ILE A 16 -15.79 -5.50 -3.05
CA ILE A 16 -16.08 -5.06 -1.67
C ILE A 16 -16.74 -6.18 -0.86
N ALA A 17 -17.53 -7.05 -1.49
CA ALA A 17 -18.17 -8.18 -0.83
C ALA A 17 -17.16 -9.25 -0.37
N GLU A 18 -15.99 -9.35 -1.01
CA GLU A 18 -14.90 -10.24 -0.60
C GLU A 18 -14.15 -9.75 0.67
N VAL A 19 -14.31 -8.49 1.07
CA VAL A 19 -13.53 -7.90 2.17
C VAL A 19 -13.95 -8.55 3.50
N PRO A 20 -13.03 -9.20 4.23
CA PRO A 20 -13.34 -9.76 5.55
C PRO A 20 -13.75 -8.63 6.51
N ARG A 21 -14.71 -8.89 7.39
CA ARG A 21 -15.22 -7.92 8.38
C ARG A 21 -14.96 -8.45 9.78
N LEU A 22 -14.56 -7.58 10.71
CA LEU A 22 -14.50 -7.96 12.13
C LEU A 22 -15.71 -7.39 12.88
N ALA A 23 -16.18 -8.14 13.87
CA ALA A 23 -17.24 -7.67 14.76
C ALA A 23 -16.76 -6.47 15.57
N GLY A 24 -17.60 -5.43 15.68
CA GLY A 24 -17.31 -4.25 16.48
C GLY A 24 -16.36 -3.23 15.83
N GLU A 25 -15.97 -3.39 14.56
CA GLU A 25 -15.16 -2.38 13.88
C GLU A 25 -15.90 -1.05 13.70
N SER A 26 -15.18 0.05 13.95
CA SER A 26 -15.66 1.39 13.64
C SER A 26 -15.88 1.56 12.14
N ALA A 27 -16.72 2.52 11.73
CA ALA A 27 -16.91 2.83 10.32
C ALA A 27 -15.59 3.22 9.62
N ALA A 28 -14.68 3.88 10.34
CA ALA A 28 -13.37 4.28 9.84
C ALA A 28 -12.44 3.07 9.64
N ASP A 29 -12.32 2.18 10.63
CA ASP A 29 -11.52 0.95 10.51
C ASP A 29 -12.03 0.06 9.39
N ARG A 30 -13.35 -0.09 9.32
CA ARG A 30 -14.02 -0.83 8.25
C ARG A 30 -13.66 -0.28 6.87
N ARG A 31 -13.66 1.05 6.72
CA ARG A 31 -13.29 1.69 5.45
C ARG A 31 -11.81 1.51 5.12
N MET A 32 -10.93 1.60 6.11
CA MET A 32 -9.50 1.37 5.93
C MET A 32 -9.20 -0.08 5.55
N ARG A 33 -9.95 -1.05 6.12
CA ARG A 33 -9.86 -2.46 5.75
C ARG A 33 -10.27 -2.71 4.31
N GLU A 34 -11.36 -2.11 3.83
CA GLU A 34 -11.76 -2.19 2.42
C GLU A 34 -10.66 -1.68 1.49
N ILE A 35 -10.15 -0.47 1.76
CA ILE A 35 -9.08 0.14 0.95
C ILE A 35 -7.84 -0.74 0.98
N GLY A 36 -7.43 -1.21 2.16
CA GLY A 36 -6.28 -2.09 2.32
C GLY A 36 -6.43 -3.42 1.59
N TYR A 37 -7.59 -4.06 1.69
CA TYR A 37 -7.88 -5.32 1.00
C TYR A 37 -7.83 -5.14 -0.52
N LEU A 38 -8.51 -4.13 -1.07
CA LEU A 38 -8.49 -3.86 -2.51
C LEU A 38 -7.06 -3.51 -2.98
N HIS A 39 -6.30 -2.77 -2.18
CA HIS A 39 -4.91 -2.48 -2.51
C HIS A 39 -4.07 -3.76 -2.58
N LEU A 40 -4.21 -4.67 -1.60
CA LEU A 40 -3.47 -5.94 -1.56
C LEU A 40 -3.89 -6.90 -2.69
N THR A 41 -5.18 -6.95 -3.04
CA THR A 41 -5.71 -7.98 -3.94
C THR A 41 -5.91 -7.52 -5.39
N ARG A 42 -5.87 -6.21 -5.67
CA ARG A 42 -6.08 -5.64 -7.01
C ARG A 42 -4.94 -4.76 -7.50
N PHE A 43 -4.37 -3.92 -6.62
CA PHE A 43 -3.34 -2.97 -7.03
C PHE A 43 -1.92 -3.52 -6.87
N LEU A 44 -1.61 -4.16 -5.73
CA LEU A 44 -0.31 -4.75 -5.45
C LEU A 44 0.09 -5.82 -6.47
N PRO A 45 -0.77 -6.74 -6.92
CA PRO A 45 -0.39 -7.75 -7.92
C PRO A 45 0.08 -7.11 -9.24
N TRP A 46 -0.59 -6.04 -9.68
CA TRP A 46 -0.18 -5.28 -10.86
C TRP A 46 1.20 -4.62 -10.68
N MET A 47 1.48 -4.06 -9.49
CA MET A 47 2.81 -3.51 -9.20
C MET A 47 3.90 -4.57 -9.16
N LEU A 48 3.61 -5.75 -8.59
CA LEU A 48 4.56 -6.86 -8.49
C LEU A 48 4.89 -7.44 -9.87
N ASP A 49 3.89 -7.68 -10.73
CA ASP A 49 4.09 -8.13 -12.11
C ASP A 49 4.97 -7.14 -12.90
N ARG A 50 4.68 -5.84 -12.80
CA ARG A 50 5.49 -4.81 -13.46
C ARG A 50 6.94 -4.82 -12.96
N LYS A 51 7.15 -4.94 -11.66
CA LYS A 51 8.48 -5.02 -11.03
C LYS A 51 9.24 -6.26 -11.51
N ASP A 52 8.60 -7.42 -11.50
CA ASP A 52 9.21 -8.70 -11.93
C ASP A 52 9.61 -8.67 -13.40
N ARG A 53 8.73 -8.20 -14.29
CA ARG A 53 9.06 -8.07 -15.72
C ARG A 53 10.24 -7.15 -15.96
N ALA A 54 10.26 -5.99 -15.28
CA ALA A 54 11.32 -5.00 -15.45
C ALA A 54 12.68 -5.52 -14.95
N SER A 55 12.71 -6.22 -13.81
CA SER A 55 13.97 -6.72 -13.26
C SER A 55 14.47 -7.97 -13.99
N MET A 56 13.56 -8.87 -14.38
CA MET A 56 13.93 -10.09 -15.13
C MET A 56 14.41 -9.79 -16.55
N ALA A 57 13.97 -8.68 -17.16
CA ALA A 57 14.49 -8.23 -18.45
C ALA A 57 16.01 -7.99 -18.43
N VAL A 58 16.60 -7.76 -17.25
CA VAL A 58 18.05 -7.56 -17.06
C VAL A 58 18.67 -8.65 -16.16
N GLY A 59 17.98 -9.77 -15.93
CA GLY A 59 18.50 -10.88 -15.13
C GLY A 59 18.65 -10.60 -13.63
N LEU A 60 17.94 -9.60 -13.09
CA LEU A 60 17.99 -9.25 -11.66
C LEU A 60 16.73 -9.72 -10.92
N GLU A 61 16.93 -10.38 -9.77
CA GLU A 61 15.85 -10.75 -8.87
C GLU A 61 15.63 -9.69 -7.78
N VAL A 62 14.48 -8.99 -7.84
CA VAL A 62 14.10 -8.01 -6.82
C VAL A 62 13.22 -8.67 -5.76
N ARG A 63 13.73 -8.73 -4.52
CA ARG A 63 12.96 -9.20 -3.36
C ARG A 63 12.10 -8.08 -2.77
N VAL A 64 10.95 -8.45 -2.20
CA VAL A 64 9.98 -7.53 -1.59
C VAL A 64 9.67 -7.95 -0.14
N PRO A 65 10.58 -7.72 0.83
CA PRO A 65 10.42 -8.22 2.20
C PRO A 65 9.12 -7.79 2.89
N PHE A 66 8.62 -6.58 2.58
CA PHE A 66 7.35 -6.08 3.12
C PHE A 66 6.10 -6.79 2.57
N CYS A 67 6.24 -7.62 1.53
CA CYS A 67 5.18 -8.46 0.99
C CYS A 67 5.19 -9.88 1.56
N ASP A 68 5.96 -10.14 2.63
CA ASP A 68 5.85 -11.39 3.37
C ASP A 68 4.42 -11.56 3.92
N HIS A 69 3.80 -12.72 3.67
CA HIS A 69 2.41 -12.97 4.03
C HIS A 69 2.16 -12.85 5.53
N ARG A 70 3.12 -13.23 6.38
CA ARG A 70 3.00 -13.17 7.84
C ARG A 70 2.95 -11.73 8.32
N LEU A 71 3.81 -10.88 7.74
CA LEU A 71 3.81 -9.44 8.04
C LEU A 71 2.52 -8.78 7.55
N VAL A 72 2.08 -9.12 6.32
CA VAL A 72 0.85 -8.57 5.74
C VAL A 72 -0.36 -8.96 6.56
N GLU A 73 -0.51 -10.22 6.95
CA GLU A 73 -1.62 -10.71 7.77
C GLU A 73 -1.66 -10.03 9.15
N TYR A 74 -0.50 -9.89 9.80
CA TYR A 74 -0.39 -9.20 11.08
C TYR A 74 -0.81 -7.73 10.97
N VAL A 75 -0.20 -7.01 10.02
CA VAL A 75 -0.48 -5.57 9.85
C VAL A 75 -1.89 -5.35 9.35
N PHE A 76 -2.44 -6.21 8.47
CA PHE A 76 -3.82 -6.08 7.99
C PHE A 76 -4.83 -6.08 9.15
N ASN A 77 -4.58 -6.88 10.19
CA ASN A 77 -5.44 -6.98 11.37
C ASN A 77 -5.15 -5.96 12.48
N THR A 78 -4.08 -5.17 12.37
CA THR A 78 -3.77 -4.11 13.34
C THR A 78 -4.80 -2.95 13.24
N PRO A 79 -5.34 -2.43 14.35
CA PRO A 79 -6.27 -1.30 14.34
C PRO A 79 -5.69 -0.06 13.64
N TRP A 80 -6.53 0.71 12.94
CA TRP A 80 -6.06 1.90 12.20
C TRP A 80 -5.41 2.92 13.14
N ALA A 81 -6.01 3.14 14.31
CA ALA A 81 -5.48 4.03 15.33
C ALA A 81 -4.02 3.70 15.74
N MET A 82 -3.61 2.43 15.68
CA MET A 82 -2.22 2.04 15.95
C MET A 82 -1.31 2.22 14.73
N LYS A 83 -1.84 2.08 13.51
CA LYS A 83 -1.08 2.29 12.27
C LYS A 83 -0.66 3.75 12.06
N SER A 84 -1.50 4.68 12.55
CA SER A 84 -1.34 6.12 12.40
C SER A 84 -1.55 6.87 13.73
N PHE A 85 -0.96 6.38 14.82
CA PHE A 85 -1.21 6.87 16.19
C PHE A 85 -0.84 8.34 16.41
N ASP A 86 0.08 8.89 15.63
CA ASP A 86 0.52 10.29 15.66
C ASP A 86 0.07 11.08 14.42
N GLY A 87 -0.89 10.55 13.67
CA GLY A 87 -1.42 11.16 12.45
C GLY A 87 -0.48 11.14 11.24
N ARG A 88 0.69 10.50 11.34
CA ARG A 88 1.67 10.39 10.24
C ARG A 88 1.47 9.11 9.45
N GLU A 89 1.99 9.07 8.22
CA GLU A 89 2.07 7.83 7.48
C GLU A 89 3.16 6.91 8.05
N LYS A 90 2.85 5.62 8.10
CA LYS A 90 3.78 4.56 8.54
C LYS A 90 4.24 4.73 9.99
N SER A 91 3.44 5.34 10.87
CA SER A 91 3.81 5.58 12.27
C SER A 91 4.24 4.31 12.98
N LEU A 92 3.48 3.22 12.81
CA LEU A 92 3.82 1.92 13.39
C LEU A 92 5.20 1.42 12.94
N LEU A 93 5.50 1.49 11.64
CA LEU A 93 6.80 1.08 11.11
C LEU A 93 7.93 1.98 11.60
N ARG A 94 7.71 3.31 11.60
CA ARG A 94 8.70 4.29 12.06
C ARG A 94 9.03 4.10 13.55
N ALA A 95 8.01 3.83 14.38
CA ALA A 95 8.20 3.54 15.79
C ALA A 95 8.98 2.23 15.99
N ALA A 96 8.62 1.19 15.24
CA ALA A 96 9.24 -0.13 15.34
C ALA A 96 10.71 -0.18 14.87
N THR A 97 11.18 0.80 14.10
CA THR A 97 12.57 0.85 13.60
C THR A 97 13.30 2.12 14.01
N ARG A 98 12.79 2.88 14.99
CA ARG A 98 13.34 4.20 15.36
C ARG A 98 14.76 4.09 15.93
N ASP A 99 15.04 3.00 16.62
CA ASP A 99 16.34 2.66 17.20
C ASP A 99 17.36 2.16 16.17
N LEU A 100 16.92 1.77 14.97
CA LEU A 100 17.76 1.23 13.90
C LEU A 100 18.22 2.30 12.90
N LEU A 101 17.64 3.49 12.92
CA LEU A 101 17.84 4.53 11.90
C LEU A 101 18.18 5.88 12.53
N PRO A 102 19.03 6.70 11.87
CA PRO A 102 19.24 8.08 12.29
C PRO A 102 17.90 8.86 12.31
N PRO A 103 17.70 9.79 13.28
CA PRO A 103 16.46 10.58 13.39
C PRO A 103 16.07 11.28 12.09
N GLU A 104 17.06 11.80 11.35
CA GLU A 104 16.87 12.48 10.06
C GLU A 104 16.18 11.59 9.01
N ILE A 105 16.44 10.27 9.04
CA ILE A 105 15.81 9.29 8.14
C ILE A 105 14.46 8.85 8.72
N ALA A 106 14.42 8.55 10.02
CA ALA A 106 13.23 8.07 10.71
C ALA A 106 12.07 9.10 10.68
N ASP A 107 12.39 10.40 10.72
CA ASP A 107 11.41 11.49 10.72
C ASP A 107 11.19 12.11 9.33
N ARG A 108 11.86 11.63 8.29
CA ARG A 108 11.68 12.12 6.92
C ARG A 108 10.25 11.92 6.41
N VAL A 109 9.62 12.98 5.91
CA VAL A 109 8.29 12.92 5.26
C VAL A 109 8.31 12.00 4.03
N LYS A 110 7.27 11.18 3.86
CA LYS A 110 7.12 10.33 2.67
C LYS A 110 7.12 11.17 1.39
N ALA A 111 7.99 10.80 0.45
CA ALA A 111 7.96 11.26 -0.92
C ALA A 111 7.45 10.12 -1.82
N PRO A 112 6.45 10.36 -2.69
CA PRO A 112 5.98 9.34 -3.64
C PRO A 112 7.05 8.99 -4.68
N TYR A 113 6.94 7.84 -5.35
CA TYR A 113 7.75 7.51 -6.53
C TYR A 113 6.85 7.53 -7.78
N PRO A 114 7.31 8.02 -8.95
CA PRO A 114 8.57 8.72 -9.17
C PRO A 114 8.46 10.16 -8.69
N THR A 115 9.27 10.54 -7.70
CA THR A 115 9.55 11.96 -7.46
C THR A 115 10.98 12.19 -7.88
N SER A 116 11.18 12.49 -9.16
CA SER A 116 12.38 13.24 -9.48
C SER A 116 12.27 14.56 -8.72
N ARG A 117 13.17 14.76 -7.77
CA ARG A 117 13.35 16.05 -7.09
C ARG A 117 14.28 16.97 -7.88
N ASP A 118 14.82 16.49 -8.99
CA ASP A 118 15.61 17.30 -9.91
C ASP A 118 14.66 18.16 -10.76
N ARG A 119 14.79 19.48 -10.62
CA ARG A 119 14.01 20.45 -11.39
C ARG A 119 14.10 20.18 -12.89
N ARG A 120 15.27 19.76 -13.39
CA ARG A 120 15.52 19.47 -14.82
C ARG A 120 14.66 18.33 -15.37
N TYR A 121 14.22 17.41 -14.52
CA TYR A 121 13.35 16.30 -14.91
C TYR A 121 11.87 16.71 -14.99
N LEU A 122 11.46 17.69 -14.17
CA LEU A 122 10.12 18.31 -14.26
C LEU A 122 10.03 19.20 -15.51
N ASP A 123 11.15 19.83 -15.88
CA ASP A 123 11.26 20.70 -17.04
C ASP A 123 11.62 19.93 -18.33
N GLY A 124 11.86 18.61 -18.24
CA GLY A 124 11.74 17.68 -19.36
C GLY A 124 13.01 17.16 -20.05
N LEU A 125 14.22 17.46 -19.57
CA LEU A 125 15.41 17.71 -20.42
C LEU A 125 15.36 19.11 -21.03
#